data_AF-A0A9X1WUI8-F1
#
_entry.id   AF-A0A9X1WUI8-F1
#
_cell.length_a   1.000
_cell.length_b   1.000
_cell.length_c   1.000
_cell.angle_alpha   90.00
_cell.angle_beta   90.00
_cell.angle_gamma   90.00
#
_symmetry.space_group_name_H-M   'P 1'
#
loop_
_entity.id
_entity.type
_entity.pdbx_description
1 polymer ?
#
loop_
_entity_poly.entity_id
_entity_poly.type
_entity_poly.pdbx_seq_one_letter_code
_entity_poly.pdbx_strand_id
1 'polypeptide(L)' 'MDVFTKRDLYRRMLRKQLRLLYAQHIDASKDKDLVHVNEIEQRISFLYVKLLSCDPGEIPEKFGFDSGNKKRPRLPA' A
#
# COMPACT_ATOMS: atom_id res chain seq x y z
N MET A 1 22.03 10.76 11.73
CA MET A 1 20.61 10.38 11.68
C MET A 1 20.49 9.00 12.29
N ASP A 2 19.77 8.87 13.41
CA ASP A 2 19.63 7.61 14.15
C ASP A 2 18.78 6.57 13.39
N VAL A 3 18.83 5.31 13.83
CA VAL A 3 18.14 4.18 13.19
C VAL A 3 16.62 4.36 13.22
N PHE A 4 16.06 4.94 14.28
CA PHE A 4 14.62 5.21 14.39
C PHE A 4 14.17 6.28 13.40
N THR A 5 14.94 7.36 13.25
CA THR A 5 14.68 8.43 12.28
C THR A 5 14.77 7.92 10.85
N LYS A 6 15.76 7.08 10.51
CA LYS A 6 15.84 6.45 9.18
C LYS A 6 14.62 5.56 8.90
N ARG A 7 14.20 4.77 9.88
CA ARG A 7 13.03 3.89 9.77
C ARG A 7 11.73 4.69 9.62
N ASP A 8 11.56 5.77 10.39
CA ASP A 8 10.38 6.63 10.29
C ASP A 8 10.29 7.34 8.94
N LEU A 9 11.41 7.83 8.40
CA LEU A 9 11.46 8.42 7.06
C LEU A 9 11.09 7.39 5.98
N TYR A 10 11.62 6.17 6.08
CA TYR A 10 11.27 5.10 5.16
C TYR A 10 9.78 4.72 5.25
N ARG A 11 9.24 4.61 6.48
CA ARG A 11 7.81 4.39 6.75
C ARG A 11 6.93 5.48 6.12
N ARG A 12 7.27 6.76 6.31
CA ARG A 12 6.57 7.91 5.69
C ARG A 12 6.61 7.86 4.17
N MET A 13 7.77 7.51 3.60
CA MET A 13 7.94 7.35 2.16
C MET A 13 7.03 6.24 1.60
N LEU A 14 7.02 5.06 2.23
CA LEU A 14 6.16 3.95 1.84
C LEU A 14 4.67 4.33 1.90
N ARG A 15 4.22 5.02 2.97
CA ARG A 15 2.83 5.52 3.06
C ARG A 15 2.49 6.52 1.96
N LYS A 16 3.43 7.39 1.58
CA LYS A 16 3.24 8.33 0.47
C LYS A 16 3.08 7.59 -0.86
N GLN A 17 3.94 6.60 -1.13
CA GLN A 17 3.85 5.78 -2.35
C GLN A 17 2.54 4.98 -2.40
N LEU A 18 2.15 4.33 -1.29
CA LEU A 18 0.87 3.63 -1.19
C LEU A 18 -0.31 4.56 -1.46
N ARG A 19 -0.33 5.78 -0.88
CA ARG A 19 -1.37 6.79 -1.17
C ARG A 19 -1.50 7.09 -2.66
N LEU A 20 -0.39 7.24 -3.38
CA LEU A 20 -0.39 7.51 -4.82
C LEU A 20 -0.92 6.31 -5.62
N LEU A 21 -0.43 5.11 -5.31
CA LEU A 21 -0.88 3.90 -5.99
C LEU A 21 -2.38 3.63 -5.78
N TYR A 22 -2.92 3.89 -4.58
CA TYR A 22 -4.37 3.78 -4.36
C TYR A 22 -5.18 4.76 -5.21
N ALA A 23 -4.68 5.98 -5.42
CA ALA A 23 -5.36 6.93 -6.31
C ALA A 23 -5.31 6.44 -7.76
N GLN A 24 -4.14 5.99 -8.22
CA GLN A 24 -3.96 5.41 -9.55
C GLN A 24 -4.84 4.18 -9.76
N HIS A 25 -4.98 3.32 -8.74
CA HIS A 25 -5.84 2.13 -8.78
C HIS A 25 -7.31 2.52 -8.98
N ILE A 26 -7.79 3.52 -8.24
CA ILE A 26 -9.16 4.02 -8.37
C ILE A 26 -9.40 4.57 -9.79
N ASP A 27 -8.45 5.31 -10.34
CA ASP A 27 -8.59 5.89 -11.67
C ASP A 27 -8.51 4.81 -12.77
N ALA A 28 -7.53 3.91 -12.72
CA ALA A 28 -7.41 2.77 -13.64
C ALA A 28 -8.63 1.84 -13.59
N SER A 29 -9.21 1.66 -12.39
CA SER A 29 -10.44 0.88 -12.21
C SER A 29 -11.66 1.53 -12.87
N LYS A 30 -11.72 2.87 -12.95
CA LYS A 30 -12.79 3.58 -13.69
C LYS A 30 -12.62 3.40 -15.20
N ASP A 31 -11.38 3.43 -15.67
CA ASP A 31 -11.04 3.32 -17.09
C ASP A 31 -11.09 1.87 -17.61
N LYS A 32 -11.35 0.89 -16.73
CA LYS A 32 -11.39 -0.56 -17.02
C LYS A 32 -10.09 -1.10 -17.61
N ASP A 33 -8.96 -0.46 -17.31
CA ASP A 33 -7.63 -0.93 -17.68
C ASP A 33 -7.20 -2.05 -16.71
N LEU A 34 -7.64 -3.27 -16.99
CA LEU A 34 -7.40 -4.43 -16.14
C LEU A 34 -5.92 -4.79 -15.99
N VAL A 35 -5.09 -4.49 -17.00
CA VAL A 35 -3.65 -4.75 -16.94
C VAL A 35 -3.02 -3.78 -15.96
N HIS A 36 -3.32 -2.48 -16.11
CA HIS A 36 -2.77 -1.46 -15.23
C HIS A 36 -3.27 -1.59 -13.80
N VAL A 37 -4.54 -1.98 -13.60
CA VAL A 37 -5.08 -2.32 -12.28
C VAL A 37 -4.25 -3.42 -11.63
N ASN A 38 -4.04 -4.56 -12.29
CA ASN A 38 -3.25 -5.68 -11.74
C ASN A 38 -1.81 -5.27 -11.37
N GLU A 39 -1.14 -4.47 -12.21
CA GLU A 39 0.21 -3.96 -11.92
C GLU A 39 0.23 -3.08 -10.67
N ILE A 40 -0.77 -2.21 -10.52
CA ILE A 40 -0.90 -1.35 -9.35
C ILE A 40 -1.18 -2.19 -8.10
N GLU A 41 -2.05 -3.19 -8.16
CA GLU A 41 -2.35 -4.08 -7.03
C GLU A 41 -1.10 -4.85 -6.55
N GLN A 42 -0.30 -5.38 -7.48
CA GLN A 42 0.97 -6.04 -7.14
C GLN A 42 1.94 -5.09 -6.44
N ARG A 43 2.07 -3.85 -6.93
CA ARG A 43 2.92 -2.82 -6.30
C ARG A 43 2.41 -2.44 -4.92
N ILE A 44 1.10 -2.29 -4.74
CA ILE A 44 0.51 -1.98 -3.44
C ILE A 44 0.79 -3.11 -2.44
N SER A 45 0.54 -4.37 -2.84
CA SER A 45 0.82 -5.54 -2.00
C SER A 45 2.28 -5.58 -1.53
N PHE A 46 3.22 -5.38 -2.47
CA PHE A 46 4.64 -5.34 -2.15
C PHE A 46 5.02 -4.21 -1.17
N LEU A 47 4.52 -3.00 -1.39
CA LEU A 47 4.79 -1.86 -0.50
C LEU A 47 4.10 -2.00 0.86
N TYR A 48 2.94 -2.66 0.92
CA TYR A 48 2.23 -2.96 2.15
C TYR A 48 3.05 -3.91 3.04
N VAL A 49 3.58 -4.99 2.49
CA VAL A 49 4.48 -5.92 3.20
C VAL A 49 5.73 -5.19 3.71
N LYS A 50 6.33 -4.33 2.88
CA LYS A 50 7.47 -3.50 3.31
C LYS A 50 7.11 -2.55 4.44
N LEU A 51 5.92 -1.98 4.42
CA LEU A 51 5.46 -1.06 5.46
C LEU A 51 5.30 -1.81 6.80
N LEU A 52 4.65 -2.98 6.79
CA LEU A 52 4.51 -3.83 7.97
C LEU A 52 5.88 -4.23 8.56
N SER A 53 6.87 -4.51 7.72
CA SER A 53 8.23 -4.83 8.20
C SER A 53 8.93 -3.67 8.92
N CYS A 54 8.40 -2.43 8.82
CA CYS A 54 8.93 -1.29 9.56
C CYS A 54 8.47 -1.26 11.03
N ASP A 55 7.35 -1.92 11.35
CA ASP A 55 6.73 -1.89 12.67
C ASP A 55 6.79 -3.30 13.30
N PRO A 56 7.71 -3.57 14.25
CA PRO A 56 8.03 -4.92 14.75
C PRO A 56 6.95 -5.59 15.62
N GLY A 57 5.68 -5.24 15.45
CA GLY A 57 4.54 -5.86 16.13
C GLY A 57 3.28 -5.97 15.28
N GLU A 58 3.30 -5.56 14.00
CA GLU A 58 2.15 -5.71 13.12
C GLU A 58 2.16 -7.07 12.41
N ILE A 59 1.09 -7.84 12.61
CA ILE A 59 0.88 -9.09 11.89
C ILE A 59 0.42 -8.72 10.47
N PRO A 60 1.04 -9.28 9.41
CA PRO A 60 0.58 -9.05 8.05
C PRO A 60 -0.84 -9.58 7.86
N GLU A 61 -1.83 -8.69 7.85
CA GLU A 61 -3.15 -9.01 7.31
C GLU A 61 -3.00 -9.29 5.81
N LYS A 62 -3.77 -10.27 5.31
CA LYS A 62 -3.81 -10.53 3.87
C LYS A 62 -4.29 -9.26 3.17
N PHE A 63 -3.44 -8.72 2.30
CA PHE A 63 -3.83 -7.64 1.42
C PHE A 63 -4.87 -8.15 0.43
N GLY A 64 -6.04 -7.52 0.42
CA GLY A 64 -7.12 -7.83 -0.51
C GLY A 64 -7.94 -6.59 -0.80
N PHE A 65 -8.19 -6.33 -2.09
CA PHE A 65 -9.29 -5.49 -2.49
C PHE A 65 -10.55 -6.35 -2.45
N ASP A 66 -11.32 -6.26 -1.36
CA ASP A 66 -12.56 -7.04 -1.25
C ASP A 66 -13.44 -6.77 -2.47
N SER A 67 -13.77 -7.85 -3.20
CA SER A 67 -14.65 -7.82 -4.37
C SER A 67 -16.06 -7.41 -3.95
N GLY A 68 -16.30 -6.10 -3.83
CA GLY A 68 -17.59 -5.55 -3.42
C GLY A 68 -17.49 -4.29 -2.56
N ASN A 69 -16.39 -4.10 -1.82
CA ASN A 69 -16.15 -2.89 -1.05
C ASN A 69 -15.01 -2.10 -1.69
N LYS A 70 -15.36 -1.01 -2.38
CA LYS A 70 -14.42 0.01 -2.92
C LYS A 70 -13.65 0.78 -1.82
N LYS A 71 -13.51 0.21 -0.63
CA LYS A 71 -12.86 0.86 0.50
C LYS A 71 -11.39 0.52 0.47
N ARG A 72 -10.59 1.58 0.43
CA ARG A 72 -9.14 1.51 0.53
C ARG A 72 -8.75 0.79 1.82
N PRO A 73 -7.85 -0.22 1.76
CA PRO A 73 -7.30 -0.86 2.94
C PRO A 73 -6.70 0.17 3.90
N ARG A 74 -6.94 -0.02 5.20
CA ARG A 74 -6.36 0.85 6.23
C ARG A 74 -4.84 0.68 6.18
N LEU A 75 -4.12 1.80 6.14
CA LEU A 75 -2.66 1.73 6.26
C LEU A 75 -2.28 1.38 7.69
N PRO A 76 -1.27 0.51 7.89
CA PRO A 76 -0.73 0.19 9.20
C PRO A 76 -0.27 1.44 9.96
N ALA A 77 -0.28 1.35 11.30
CA ALA A 77 -0.34 2.48 12.25
C ALA A 77 0.93 3.32 12.28
#